data_AF-A0ABD4ZUV4-F1
#
_entry.id   AF-A0ABD4ZUV4-F1
#
_cell.length_a   1.000
_cell.length_b   1.000
_cell.length_c   1.000
_cell.angle_alpha   90.00
_cell.angle_beta   90.00
_cell.angle_gamma   90.00
#
_symmetry.space_group_name_H-M   'P 1'
#
loop_
_entity.id
_entity.type
_entity.pdbx_description
1 polymer ?
#
loop_
_entity_poly.entity_id
_entity_poly.type
_entity_poly.pdbx_seq_one_letter_code
_entity_poly.pdbx_strand_id
1 'polypeptide(L)'
;MTGLQLMWYVLIGILFAGFFFLEGFDFGVGMSVQSLTHNEQEKDQIVHTIGPVWDGNEVWLITAGGAMFASFPYWYASLFSGYYLILLLILVGLIIRGVSFEFRAKMPEDRKNMWNWTLTIGSTLVPFMFGLLFTSMVQGMPIDAEGNMSAHFGDYVNLFSVVGGIALTLLCYLHGLNYIALKTTGPIRDRARNYASAFYGVLYFGLVAFAALLYFKTDFFEKHFASTLLLLIVIVALTLIANISVFKGKEMVAFIASGLTMVALVGLLFSGLFPRVLISSIDPSYDLLIAEASSSHYTLKIMSYLSLTILPFVLAYTAWTYYIFRKRISHTELTEGY
;
A
#
# COMPACT_ATOMS: atom_id res chain seq x y z
N MET A 1 3.64 10.90 26.73
CA MET A 1 4.20 10.83 25.36
C MET A 1 5.03 12.08 25.09
N THR A 2 6.25 11.93 24.56
CA THR A 2 7.12 13.04 24.19
C THR A 2 6.85 13.52 22.75
N GLY A 3 7.27 14.73 22.39
CA GLY A 3 7.14 15.23 21.02
C GLY A 3 7.87 14.38 19.98
N LEU A 4 9.03 13.79 20.34
CA LEU A 4 9.77 12.90 19.45
C LEU A 4 9.03 11.57 19.21
N GLN A 5 8.40 11.00 20.24
CA GLN A 5 7.57 9.80 20.09
C GLN A 5 6.41 10.04 19.12
N LEU A 6 5.71 11.17 19.28
CA LEU A 6 4.63 11.55 18.38
C LEU A 6 5.13 11.78 16.94
N MET A 7 6.24 12.50 16.79
CA MET A 7 6.84 12.76 15.48
C MET A 7 7.18 11.46 14.76
N TRP A 8 7.83 10.50 15.43
CA TRP A 8 8.19 9.21 14.83
C TRP A 8 6.98 8.35 14.50
N TYR A 9 5.94 8.37 15.34
CA TYR A 9 4.67 7.70 15.03
C TYR A 9 4.06 8.23 13.72
N VAL A 10 4.01 9.56 13.57
CA VAL A 10 3.51 10.21 12.36
C VAL A 10 4.41 9.94 11.15
N LEU A 11 5.74 9.94 11.33
CA LEU A 11 6.68 9.63 10.26
C LEU A 11 6.51 8.20 9.73
N ILE A 12 6.27 7.22 10.61
CA ILE A 12 5.97 5.84 10.17
C ILE A 12 4.66 5.82 9.35
N GLY A 13 3.63 6.56 9.79
CA GLY A 13 2.40 6.73 9.02
C GLY A 13 2.65 7.33 7.63
N ILE A 14 3.52 8.34 7.54
CA ILE A 14 3.93 8.95 6.26
C ILE A 14 4.70 7.96 5.39
N LEU A 15 5.58 7.14 5.96
CA LEU A 15 6.33 6.12 5.21
C LEU A 15 5.40 5.06 4.62
N PHE A 16 4.41 4.56 5.39
CA PHE A 16 3.39 3.65 4.85
C PHE A 16 2.48 4.32 3.84
N ALA A 17 2.09 5.57 4.06
CA ALA A 17 1.27 6.33 3.12
C ALA A 17 2.01 6.55 1.78
N GLY A 18 3.29 6.90 1.85
CA GLY A 18 4.16 7.02 0.67
C GLY A 18 4.37 5.68 -0.03
N PHE A 19 4.60 4.61 0.72
CA PHE A 19 4.66 3.25 0.18
C PHE A 19 3.38 2.89 -0.58
N PHE A 20 2.20 3.02 0.01
CA PHE A 20 0.96 2.67 -0.72
C PHE A 20 0.68 3.61 -1.89
N PHE A 21 1.03 4.89 -1.79
CA PHE A 21 0.91 5.80 -2.93
C PHE A 21 1.81 5.37 -4.09
N LEU A 22 3.08 5.06 -3.82
CA LEU A 22 4.07 4.77 -4.86
C LEU A 22 3.98 3.31 -5.34
N GLU A 23 3.97 2.36 -4.41
CA GLU A 23 3.91 0.94 -4.71
C GLU A 23 2.50 0.48 -5.12
N GLY A 24 1.46 1.18 -4.66
CA GLY A 24 0.08 0.78 -4.92
C GLY A 24 -0.23 0.71 -6.40
N PHE A 25 0.31 1.62 -7.21
CA PHE A 25 0.14 1.55 -8.66
C PHE A 25 1.05 0.50 -9.31
N ASP A 26 2.24 0.23 -8.77
CA ASP A 26 3.11 -0.85 -9.28
C ASP A 26 2.45 -2.21 -9.10
N PHE A 27 1.84 -2.46 -7.94
CA PHE A 27 0.99 -3.64 -7.73
C PHE A 27 -0.17 -3.67 -8.74
N GLY A 28 -0.86 -2.55 -8.94
CA GLY A 28 -1.96 -2.47 -9.90
C GLY A 28 -1.53 -2.73 -11.34
N VAL A 29 -0.35 -2.26 -11.75
CA VAL A 29 0.22 -2.54 -13.08
C VAL A 29 0.58 -4.01 -13.21
N GLY A 30 1.25 -4.60 -12.22
CA GLY A 30 1.60 -6.03 -12.21
C GLY A 30 0.37 -6.94 -12.25
N MET A 31 -0.69 -6.59 -11.52
CA MET A 31 -2.00 -7.26 -11.60
C MET A 31 -2.63 -7.16 -12.99
N SER A 32 -2.45 -5.99 -13.64
CA SER A 32 -3.04 -5.71 -14.96
C SER A 32 -2.40 -6.51 -16.09
N VAL A 33 -1.21 -7.11 -15.88
CA VAL A 33 -0.46 -7.83 -16.92
C VAL A 33 -1.30 -8.89 -17.61
N GLN A 34 -1.92 -9.80 -16.86
CA GLN A 34 -2.76 -10.83 -17.47
C GLN A 34 -4.22 -10.41 -17.67
N SER A 35 -4.74 -9.43 -16.91
CA SER A 35 -6.16 -9.06 -16.97
C SER A 35 -6.51 -8.03 -18.06
N LEU A 36 -5.57 -7.15 -18.42
CA LEU A 36 -5.82 -5.98 -19.28
C LEU A 36 -5.33 -6.18 -20.72
N THR A 37 -4.26 -6.94 -20.90
CA THR A 37 -3.55 -7.07 -22.18
C THR A 37 -4.02 -8.27 -22.99
N HIS A 38 -3.85 -8.21 -24.32
CA HIS A 38 -4.25 -9.28 -25.26
C HIS A 38 -3.06 -9.93 -25.98
N ASN A 39 -1.88 -9.32 -25.96
CA ASN A 39 -0.67 -9.84 -26.60
C ASN A 39 0.59 -9.45 -25.81
N GLU A 40 1.73 -10.06 -26.12
CA GLU A 40 2.97 -9.82 -25.37
C GLU A 40 3.51 -8.39 -25.53
N GLN A 41 3.29 -7.75 -26.68
CA GLN A 41 3.70 -6.35 -26.89
C GLN A 41 2.96 -5.40 -25.94
N GLU A 42 1.68 -5.66 -25.69
CA GLU A 42 0.90 -4.91 -24.72
C GLU A 42 1.37 -5.17 -23.28
N LYS A 43 1.79 -6.41 -22.96
CA LYS A 43 2.39 -6.74 -21.65
C LYS A 43 3.72 -6.02 -21.45
N ASP A 44 4.56 -5.98 -22.47
CA ASP A 44 5.82 -5.23 -22.44
C ASP A 44 5.55 -3.74 -22.22
N GLN A 45 4.60 -3.15 -22.95
CA GLN A 45 4.27 -1.72 -22.81
C GLN A 45 3.89 -1.34 -21.38
N ILE A 46 3.02 -2.11 -20.72
CA ILE A 46 2.60 -1.79 -19.34
C ILE A 46 3.72 -2.05 -18.33
N VAL A 47 4.51 -3.12 -18.48
CA VAL A 47 5.63 -3.42 -17.56
C VAL A 47 6.68 -2.31 -17.64
N HIS A 48 6.94 -1.77 -18.83
CA HIS A 48 7.86 -0.66 -19.01
C HIS A 48 7.40 0.63 -18.33
N THR A 49 6.10 0.80 -18.03
CA THR A 49 5.61 2.03 -17.36
C THR A 49 6.13 2.18 -15.93
N ILE A 50 6.51 1.08 -15.29
CA ILE A 50 6.98 1.02 -13.91
C ILE A 50 8.44 0.58 -13.79
N GLY A 51 9.03 0.01 -14.86
CA GLY A 51 10.43 -0.44 -14.91
C GLY A 51 11.46 0.51 -14.30
N PRO A 52 11.42 1.83 -14.58
CA PRO A 52 12.39 2.78 -14.03
C PRO A 52 12.20 3.17 -12.55
N VAL A 53 11.08 2.81 -11.91
CA VAL A 53 10.71 3.34 -10.59
C VAL A 53 10.35 2.28 -9.54
N TRP A 54 9.95 1.07 -9.94
CA TRP A 54 9.40 0.06 -9.02
C TRP A 54 10.36 -0.31 -7.88
N ASP A 55 11.66 -0.49 -8.18
CA ASP A 55 12.66 -0.85 -7.18
C ASP A 55 12.82 0.27 -6.13
N GLY A 56 12.81 1.53 -6.58
CA GLY A 56 12.85 2.69 -5.68
C GLY A 56 11.58 2.87 -4.85
N ASN A 57 10.43 2.46 -5.36
CA ASN A 57 9.17 2.48 -4.62
C ASN A 57 9.17 1.44 -3.49
N GLU A 58 9.74 0.25 -3.71
CA GLU A 58 9.78 -0.81 -2.69
C GLU A 58 10.62 -0.40 -1.47
N VAL A 59 11.63 0.45 -1.67
CA VAL A 59 12.48 0.97 -0.59
C VAL A 59 11.67 1.73 0.46
N TRP A 60 10.50 2.27 0.13
CA TRP A 60 9.61 2.91 1.12
C TRP A 60 9.13 1.91 2.18
N LEU A 61 8.82 0.66 1.79
CA LEU A 61 8.45 -0.39 2.74
C LEU A 61 9.62 -0.78 3.63
N ILE A 62 10.81 -0.95 3.03
CA ILE A 62 12.03 -1.29 3.76
C ILE A 62 12.33 -0.19 4.80
N THR A 63 12.19 1.07 4.39
CA THR A 63 12.39 2.22 5.26
C THR A 63 11.33 2.29 6.36
N ALA A 64 10.06 1.99 6.06
CA ALA A 64 9.00 1.90 7.06
C ALA A 64 9.32 0.83 8.12
N GLY A 65 9.68 -0.38 7.70
CA GLY A 65 10.09 -1.46 8.60
C GLY A 65 11.34 -1.14 9.42
N GLY A 66 12.37 -0.57 8.79
CA GLY A 66 13.59 -0.13 9.47
C GLY A 66 13.35 1.01 10.46
N ALA A 67 12.49 1.97 10.11
CA ALA A 67 12.08 3.06 10.99
C ALA A 67 11.28 2.53 12.18
N MET A 68 10.37 1.57 11.98
CA MET A 68 9.67 0.87 13.06
C MET A 68 10.66 0.18 13.99
N PHE A 69 11.59 -0.62 13.45
CA PHE A 69 12.61 -1.30 14.26
C PHE A 69 13.43 -0.32 15.10
N ALA A 70 13.84 0.80 14.52
CA ALA A 70 14.73 1.74 15.18
C ALA A 70 14.00 2.69 16.16
N SER A 71 12.75 3.09 15.87
CA SER A 71 12.00 4.04 16.70
C SER A 71 10.96 3.40 17.62
N PHE A 72 10.41 2.24 17.28
CA PHE A 72 9.44 1.48 18.07
C PHE A 72 9.78 -0.04 18.09
N PRO A 73 10.89 -0.45 18.72
CA PRO A 73 11.37 -1.82 18.67
C PRO A 73 10.38 -2.84 19.24
N TYR A 74 9.61 -2.49 20.28
CA TYR A 74 8.59 -3.39 20.83
C TYR A 74 7.40 -3.55 19.87
N TRP A 75 6.97 -2.46 19.21
CA TRP A 75 5.95 -2.55 18.16
C TRP A 75 6.41 -3.46 17.03
N TYR A 76 7.64 -3.25 16.56
CA TYR A 76 8.26 -4.08 15.54
C TYR A 76 8.31 -5.55 15.97
N ALA A 77 8.80 -5.84 17.18
CA ALA A 77 8.96 -7.21 17.66
C ALA A 77 7.62 -7.95 17.76
N SER A 78 6.61 -7.37 18.41
CA SER A 78 5.29 -7.98 18.56
C SER A 78 4.56 -8.14 17.23
N LEU A 79 4.66 -7.16 16.33
CA LEU A 79 4.03 -7.24 15.01
C LEU A 79 4.69 -8.32 14.15
N PHE A 80 6.02 -8.33 14.04
CA PHE A 80 6.74 -9.26 13.17
C PHE A 80 6.72 -10.71 13.66
N SER A 81 6.73 -10.92 14.99
CA SER A 81 6.60 -12.26 15.56
C SER A 81 5.17 -12.78 15.48
N GLY A 82 4.18 -11.94 15.81
CA GLY A 82 2.76 -12.30 15.72
C GLY A 82 2.33 -12.61 14.29
N TYR A 83 2.57 -11.68 13.36
CA TYR A 83 2.18 -11.83 11.96
C TYR A 83 3.19 -12.61 11.10
N TYR A 84 4.03 -13.46 11.70
CA TYR A 84 5.14 -14.13 11.01
C TYR A 84 4.74 -14.75 9.67
N LEU A 85 3.67 -15.57 9.63
CA LEU A 85 3.26 -16.25 8.41
C LEU A 85 2.73 -15.27 7.35
N ILE A 86 2.00 -14.23 7.74
CA ILE A 86 1.46 -13.23 6.80
C ILE A 86 2.59 -12.39 6.23
N LEU A 87 3.52 -11.93 7.06
CA LEU A 87 4.70 -11.17 6.62
C LEU A 87 5.63 -12.03 5.76
N LEU A 88 5.76 -13.33 6.04
CA LEU A 88 6.47 -14.27 5.18
C LEU A 88 5.80 -14.39 3.80
N LEU A 89 4.47 -14.48 3.74
CA LEU A 89 3.74 -14.50 2.46
C LEU A 89 3.89 -13.19 1.69
N ILE A 90 3.89 -12.04 2.38
CA ILE A 90 4.20 -10.74 1.79
C ILE A 90 5.61 -10.75 1.20
N LEU A 91 6.61 -11.19 1.98
CA LEU A 91 8.00 -11.28 1.54
C LEU A 91 8.16 -12.18 0.31
N VAL A 92 7.55 -13.37 0.33
CA VAL A 92 7.56 -14.29 -0.82
C VAL A 92 6.89 -13.65 -2.04
N GLY A 93 5.76 -12.97 -1.85
CA GLY A 93 5.09 -12.23 -2.93
C GLY A 93 5.96 -11.15 -3.55
N LEU A 94 6.68 -10.38 -2.72
CA LEU A 94 7.63 -9.36 -3.17
C LEU A 94 8.84 -9.97 -3.91
N ILE A 95 9.42 -11.05 -3.39
CA ILE A 95 10.53 -11.76 -4.06
C ILE A 95 10.08 -12.28 -5.44
N ILE A 96 8.93 -12.94 -5.51
CA ILE A 96 8.38 -13.44 -6.77
C ILE A 96 8.19 -12.28 -7.75
N ARG A 97 7.70 -11.13 -7.28
CA ARG A 97 7.50 -9.94 -8.11
C ARG A 97 8.81 -9.40 -8.67
N GLY A 98 9.81 -9.15 -7.83
CA GLY A 98 11.12 -8.64 -8.25
C GLY A 98 11.82 -9.57 -9.25
N VAL A 99 11.84 -10.87 -8.96
CA VAL A 99 12.42 -11.87 -9.90
C VAL A 99 11.62 -11.93 -11.20
N SER A 100 10.30 -11.74 -11.16
CA SER A 100 9.48 -11.72 -12.37
C SER A 100 9.85 -10.59 -13.31
N PHE A 101 10.18 -9.38 -12.83
CA PHE A 101 10.64 -8.29 -13.71
C PHE A 101 11.97 -8.65 -14.39
N GLU A 102 12.97 -9.04 -13.58
CA GLU A 102 14.33 -9.32 -14.04
C GLU A 102 14.41 -10.51 -15.00
N PHE A 103 13.68 -11.59 -14.69
CA PHE A 103 13.80 -12.81 -15.48
C PHE A 103 12.91 -12.73 -16.72
N ARG A 104 11.74 -12.10 -16.65
CA ARG A 104 10.89 -11.86 -17.83
C ARG A 104 11.63 -11.11 -18.94
N ALA A 105 12.44 -10.10 -18.58
CA ALA A 105 13.21 -9.32 -19.55
C ALA A 105 14.26 -10.16 -20.32
N LYS A 106 14.70 -11.29 -19.74
CA LYS A 106 15.75 -12.16 -20.30
C LYS A 106 15.20 -13.42 -20.97
N MET A 107 13.89 -13.65 -20.95
CA MET A 107 13.28 -14.86 -21.47
C MET A 107 12.83 -14.70 -22.93
N PRO A 108 12.91 -15.78 -23.73
CA PRO A 108 12.28 -15.80 -25.05
C PRO A 108 10.75 -15.72 -24.92
N GLU A 109 10.09 -15.20 -25.96
CA GLU A 109 8.64 -14.91 -25.98
C GLU A 109 7.77 -16.10 -25.55
N ASP A 110 8.14 -17.32 -25.95
CA ASP A 110 7.42 -18.56 -25.62
C ASP A 110 7.43 -18.90 -24.11
N ARG A 111 8.39 -18.36 -23.35
CA ARG A 111 8.57 -18.61 -21.91
C ARG A 111 8.24 -17.41 -21.02
N LYS A 112 7.95 -16.23 -21.60
CA LYS A 112 7.55 -15.04 -20.83
C LYS A 112 6.24 -15.23 -20.06
N ASN A 113 5.34 -16.08 -20.54
CA ASN A 113 4.01 -16.26 -19.93
C ASN A 113 4.04 -16.76 -18.48
N MET A 114 5.01 -17.61 -18.12
CA MET A 114 5.19 -18.03 -16.72
C MET A 114 5.47 -16.82 -15.83
N TRP A 115 6.39 -15.95 -16.25
CA TRP A 115 6.77 -14.75 -15.51
C TRP A 115 5.67 -13.67 -15.48
N ASN A 116 4.86 -13.60 -16.54
CA ASN A 116 3.66 -12.77 -16.58
C ASN A 116 2.66 -13.20 -15.48
N TRP A 117 2.44 -14.51 -15.33
CA TRP A 117 1.56 -15.04 -14.28
C TRP A 117 2.13 -14.83 -12.87
N THR A 118 3.42 -15.09 -12.66
CA THR A 118 4.03 -14.88 -11.34
C THR A 118 4.03 -13.41 -10.95
N LEU A 119 4.25 -12.49 -11.90
CA LEU A 119 4.12 -11.05 -11.68
C LEU A 119 2.69 -10.67 -11.26
N THR A 120 1.67 -11.16 -11.97
CA THR A 120 0.26 -10.92 -11.61
C THR A 120 -0.09 -11.50 -10.24
N ILE A 121 0.34 -12.72 -9.93
CA ILE A 121 0.05 -13.38 -8.64
C ILE A 121 0.75 -12.65 -7.49
N GLY A 122 2.05 -12.37 -7.60
CA GLY A 122 2.79 -11.63 -6.57
C GLY A 122 2.19 -10.25 -6.32
N SER A 123 1.84 -9.54 -7.39
CA SER A 123 1.24 -8.20 -7.31
C SER A 123 -0.20 -8.20 -6.77
N THR A 124 -0.90 -9.33 -6.80
CA THR A 124 -2.22 -9.50 -6.19
C THR A 124 -2.09 -9.89 -4.71
N LEU A 125 -1.20 -10.84 -4.42
CA LEU A 125 -1.01 -11.44 -3.10
C LEU A 125 -0.58 -10.40 -2.07
N VAL A 126 0.41 -9.56 -2.40
CA VAL A 126 0.99 -8.60 -1.45
C VAL A 126 -0.04 -7.59 -0.91
N PRO A 127 -0.77 -6.82 -1.73
CA PRO A 127 -1.77 -5.88 -1.21
C PRO A 127 -2.92 -6.61 -0.49
N PHE A 128 -3.30 -7.82 -0.91
CA PHE A 128 -4.32 -8.59 -0.19
C PHE A 128 -3.86 -8.92 1.24
N MET A 129 -2.62 -9.39 1.38
CA MET A 129 -2.05 -9.76 2.68
C MET A 129 -1.82 -8.54 3.57
N PHE A 130 -1.41 -7.39 3.01
CA PHE A 130 -1.37 -6.14 3.77
C PHE A 130 -2.75 -5.71 4.25
N GLY A 131 -3.78 -5.81 3.40
CA GLY A 131 -5.14 -5.43 3.78
C GLY A 131 -5.65 -6.31 4.92
N LEU A 132 -5.39 -7.62 4.84
CA LEU A 132 -5.68 -8.59 5.90
C LEU A 132 -4.91 -8.29 7.19
N LEU A 133 -3.62 -7.98 7.11
CA LEU A 133 -2.78 -7.61 8.23
C LEU A 133 -3.32 -6.36 8.94
N PHE A 134 -3.51 -5.26 8.23
CA PHE A 134 -3.88 -3.99 8.86
C PHE A 134 -5.27 -4.02 9.49
N THR A 135 -6.23 -4.69 8.85
CA THR A 135 -7.61 -4.75 9.36
C THR A 135 -7.77 -5.68 10.55
N SER A 136 -7.13 -6.86 10.53
CA SER A 136 -7.07 -7.72 11.73
C SER A 136 -6.35 -6.99 12.88
N MET A 137 -5.28 -6.25 12.58
CA MET A 137 -4.51 -5.52 13.59
C MET A 137 -5.34 -4.42 14.28
N VAL A 138 -6.14 -3.64 13.53
CA VAL A 138 -6.99 -2.60 14.13
C VAL A 138 -8.28 -3.13 14.75
N GLN A 139 -8.68 -4.36 14.43
CA GLN A 139 -9.75 -5.08 15.15
C GLN A 139 -9.31 -5.51 16.56
N GLY A 140 -8.00 -5.67 16.76
CA GLY A 140 -7.40 -6.16 17.99
C GLY A 140 -7.01 -7.62 17.90
N MET A 141 -5.86 -7.94 18.49
CA MET A 141 -5.23 -9.27 18.44
C MET A 141 -5.01 -9.80 19.86
N PRO A 142 -4.98 -11.13 20.07
CA PRO A 142 -4.76 -11.70 21.39
C PRO A 142 -3.31 -11.50 21.86
N ILE A 143 -3.08 -10.36 22.50
CA ILE A 143 -1.77 -9.89 22.98
C ILE A 143 -1.79 -9.89 24.51
N ASP A 144 -0.81 -10.56 25.12
CA ASP A 144 -0.63 -10.62 26.58
C ASP A 144 0.12 -9.41 27.14
N ALA A 145 0.31 -9.38 28.47
CA ALA A 145 0.96 -8.28 29.19
C ALA A 145 2.43 -8.08 28.79
N GLU A 146 3.09 -9.13 28.30
CA GLU A 146 4.46 -9.10 27.81
C GLU A 146 4.57 -8.68 26.33
N GLY A 147 3.43 -8.48 25.66
CA GLY A 147 3.36 -8.10 24.25
C GLY A 147 3.50 -9.27 23.29
N ASN A 148 3.37 -10.52 23.77
CA ASN A 148 3.38 -11.70 22.90
C ASN A 148 1.98 -11.93 22.32
N MET A 149 1.93 -12.27 21.04
CA MET A 149 0.70 -12.53 20.32
C MET A 149 0.45 -14.04 20.20
N SER A 150 -0.70 -14.51 20.67
CA SER A 150 -1.12 -15.91 20.65
C SER A 150 -2.32 -16.15 19.71
N ALA A 151 -2.21 -15.63 18.49
CA ALA A 151 -3.30 -15.62 17.52
C ALA A 151 -3.43 -16.91 16.72
N HIS A 152 -4.68 -17.28 16.45
CA HIS A 152 -5.09 -18.42 15.65
C HIS A 152 -5.54 -17.96 14.26
N PHE A 153 -5.75 -18.92 13.35
CA PHE A 153 -6.16 -18.63 11.97
C PHE A 153 -7.38 -17.69 11.88
N GLY A 154 -8.38 -17.86 12.75
CA GLY A 154 -9.59 -17.04 12.75
C GLY A 154 -9.40 -15.59 13.21
N ASP A 155 -8.33 -15.29 13.95
CA ASP A 155 -7.99 -13.92 14.34
C ASP A 155 -7.48 -13.14 13.11
N TYR A 156 -6.62 -13.80 12.32
CA TYR A 156 -6.07 -13.25 11.09
C TYR A 156 -7.08 -13.22 9.95
N VAL A 157 -7.80 -14.32 9.73
CA VAL A 157 -8.69 -14.54 8.58
C VAL A 157 -10.13 -14.53 9.07
N ASN A 158 -10.74 -13.35 9.02
CA ASN A 158 -12.11 -13.11 9.43
C ASN A 158 -12.80 -12.20 8.40
N LEU A 159 -14.10 -11.95 8.57
CA LEU A 159 -14.89 -11.17 7.61
C LEU A 159 -14.30 -9.76 7.39
N PHE A 160 -13.91 -9.07 8.46
CA PHE A 160 -13.34 -7.74 8.35
C PHE A 160 -11.98 -7.77 7.66
N SER A 161 -11.15 -8.77 7.98
CA SER A 161 -9.84 -8.84 7.38
C SER A 161 -9.81 -9.24 5.92
N VAL A 162 -10.72 -10.14 5.51
CA VAL A 162 -10.92 -10.50 4.11
C VAL A 162 -11.47 -9.32 3.31
N VAL A 163 -12.45 -8.57 3.85
CA VAL A 163 -12.96 -7.35 3.19
C VAL A 163 -11.85 -6.31 3.07
N GLY A 164 -11.02 -6.14 4.10
CA GLY A 164 -9.83 -5.27 4.06
C GLY A 164 -8.83 -5.67 2.97
N GLY A 165 -8.50 -6.96 2.89
CA GLY A 165 -7.64 -7.52 1.85
C GLY A 165 -8.18 -7.25 0.44
N ILE A 166 -9.44 -7.59 0.19
CA ILE A 166 -10.08 -7.38 -1.12
C ILE A 166 -10.13 -5.89 -1.47
N ALA A 167 -10.52 -5.03 -0.52
CA ALA A 167 -10.62 -3.60 -0.73
C ALA A 167 -9.25 -2.97 -1.06
N LEU A 168 -8.18 -3.34 -0.35
CA LEU A 168 -6.84 -2.84 -0.63
C LEU A 168 -6.32 -3.33 -1.98
N THR A 169 -6.52 -4.60 -2.32
CA THR A 169 -6.18 -5.13 -3.65
C THR A 169 -6.91 -4.37 -4.76
N LEU A 170 -8.21 -4.10 -4.60
CA LEU A 170 -8.99 -3.35 -5.58
C LEU A 170 -8.55 -1.88 -5.68
N LEU A 171 -8.21 -1.24 -4.56
CA LEU A 171 -7.64 0.11 -4.55
C LEU A 171 -6.31 0.16 -5.31
N CYS A 172 -5.41 -0.79 -5.07
CA CYS A 172 -4.14 -0.92 -5.79
C CYS A 172 -4.36 -1.16 -7.28
N TYR A 173 -5.28 -2.06 -7.63
CA TYR A 173 -5.64 -2.34 -9.02
C TYR A 173 -6.15 -1.09 -9.75
N LEU A 174 -7.10 -0.35 -9.15
CA LEU A 174 -7.61 0.90 -9.71
C LEU A 174 -6.53 1.99 -9.81
N HIS A 175 -5.64 2.08 -8.82
CA HIS A 175 -4.52 3.02 -8.85
C HIS A 175 -3.56 2.71 -10.01
N GLY A 176 -3.26 1.43 -10.24
CA GLY A 176 -2.47 0.97 -11.38
C GLY A 176 -3.16 1.19 -12.72
N LEU A 177 -4.47 0.97 -12.84
CA LEU A 177 -5.22 1.28 -14.07
C LEU A 177 -5.18 2.77 -14.41
N ASN A 178 -5.34 3.64 -13.40
CA ASN A 178 -5.21 5.09 -13.57
C ASN A 178 -3.79 5.49 -14.00
N TYR A 179 -2.77 4.84 -13.44
CA TYR A 179 -1.38 5.05 -13.82
C TYR A 179 -1.09 4.56 -15.26
N ILE A 180 -1.58 3.38 -15.64
CA ILE A 180 -1.47 2.86 -17.02
C ILE A 180 -2.12 3.84 -18.01
N ALA A 181 -3.33 4.32 -17.71
CA ALA A 181 -3.99 5.30 -18.57
C ALA A 181 -3.19 6.61 -18.70
N LEU A 182 -2.57 7.07 -17.61
CA LEU A 182 -1.71 8.25 -17.61
C LEU A 182 -0.44 8.04 -18.45
N LYS A 183 0.13 6.83 -18.41
CA LYS A 183 1.48 6.51 -18.91
C LYS A 183 1.55 5.84 -20.27
N THR A 184 0.44 5.35 -20.81
CA THR A 184 0.42 4.64 -22.10
C THR A 184 -0.29 5.44 -23.19
N THR A 185 -0.12 5.02 -24.44
CA THR A 185 -0.91 5.46 -25.60
C THR A 185 -1.55 4.25 -26.28
N GLY A 186 -2.53 4.49 -27.16
CA GLY A 186 -3.18 3.44 -27.94
C GLY A 186 -4.25 2.64 -27.17
N PRO A 187 -4.58 1.41 -27.64
CA PRO A 187 -5.72 0.64 -27.13
C PRO A 187 -5.65 0.26 -25.65
N ILE A 188 -4.45 0.15 -25.07
CA ILE A 188 -4.28 -0.13 -23.63
C ILE A 188 -4.82 1.02 -22.79
N ARG A 189 -4.55 2.27 -23.20
CA ARG A 189 -5.00 3.47 -22.49
C ARG A 189 -6.52 3.51 -22.35
N ASP A 190 -7.23 3.23 -23.44
CA ASP A 190 -8.70 3.26 -23.44
C ASP A 190 -9.29 2.08 -22.65
N ARG A 191 -8.71 0.88 -22.78
CA ARG A 191 -9.11 -0.27 -21.94
C ARG A 191 -8.89 -0.02 -20.46
N ALA A 192 -7.75 0.56 -20.06
CA ALA A 192 -7.46 0.86 -18.67
C ALA A 192 -8.51 1.80 -18.08
N ARG A 193 -8.93 2.82 -18.84
CA ARG A 193 -10.01 3.73 -18.45
C ARG A 193 -11.37 3.04 -18.34
N ASN A 194 -11.69 2.15 -19.29
CA ASN A 194 -12.96 1.41 -19.28
C ASN A 194 -13.03 0.39 -18.13
N TYR A 195 -11.93 -0.28 -17.81
CA TYR A 195 -11.86 -1.16 -16.65
C TYR A 195 -11.98 -0.35 -15.37
N ALA A 196 -11.25 0.77 -15.27
CA ALA A 196 -11.30 1.63 -14.09
C ALA A 196 -12.74 2.14 -13.83
N SER A 197 -13.45 2.62 -14.86
CA SER A 197 -14.83 3.12 -14.71
C SER A 197 -15.81 2.03 -14.25
N ALA A 198 -15.64 0.78 -14.69
CA ALA A 198 -16.44 -0.35 -14.22
C ALA A 198 -16.12 -0.72 -12.76
N PHE A 199 -14.83 -0.81 -12.42
CA PHE A 199 -14.39 -1.27 -11.10
C PHE A 199 -14.56 -0.23 -9.99
N TYR A 200 -14.64 1.07 -10.31
CA TYR A 200 -15.01 2.09 -9.31
C TYR A 200 -16.40 1.84 -8.70
N GLY A 201 -17.34 1.30 -9.49
CA GLY A 201 -18.65 0.89 -8.98
C GLY A 201 -18.53 -0.18 -7.90
N VAL A 202 -17.70 -1.20 -8.15
CA VAL A 202 -17.41 -2.28 -7.20
C VAL A 202 -16.70 -1.74 -5.94
N LEU A 203 -15.77 -0.80 -6.11
CA LEU A 203 -15.05 -0.19 -5.00
C LEU A 203 -16.00 0.51 -4.01
N TYR A 204 -17.06 1.18 -4.48
CA TYR A 204 -18.01 1.81 -3.56
C TYR A 204 -18.72 0.80 -2.65
N PHE A 205 -19.10 -0.36 -3.17
CA PHE A 205 -19.65 -1.43 -2.32
C PHE A 205 -18.62 -1.90 -1.29
N GLY A 206 -17.35 -2.06 -1.70
CA GLY A 206 -16.24 -2.39 -0.81
C GLY A 206 -16.01 -1.35 0.28
N LEU A 207 -16.05 -0.06 -0.06
CA LEU A 207 -15.88 1.05 0.90
C LEU A 207 -17.03 1.12 1.91
N VAL A 208 -18.27 0.89 1.47
CA VAL A 208 -19.43 0.83 2.38
C VAL A 208 -19.31 -0.38 3.31
N ALA A 209 -18.97 -1.55 2.79
CA ALA A 209 -18.76 -2.76 3.60
C ALA A 209 -17.62 -2.56 4.60
N PHE A 210 -16.50 -1.97 4.17
CA PHE A 210 -15.36 -1.63 5.02
C PHE A 210 -15.76 -0.65 6.12
N ALA A 211 -16.44 0.45 5.80
CA ALA A 211 -16.86 1.45 6.78
C ALA A 211 -17.87 0.89 7.80
N ALA A 212 -18.80 0.04 7.36
CA ALA A 212 -19.73 -0.64 8.25
C ALA A 212 -19.00 -1.61 9.18
N LEU A 213 -18.09 -2.43 8.65
CA LEU A 213 -17.32 -3.36 9.48
C LEU A 213 -16.38 -2.62 10.42
N LEU A 214 -15.76 -1.52 9.99
CA LEU A 214 -14.95 -0.65 10.85
C LEU A 214 -15.77 -0.15 12.05
N TYR A 215 -17.00 0.31 11.82
CA TYR A 215 -17.91 0.75 12.90
C TYR A 215 -18.23 -0.37 13.90
N PHE A 216 -18.43 -1.60 13.45
CA PHE A 216 -18.81 -2.73 14.32
C PHE A 216 -17.65 -3.52 14.91
N LYS A 217 -16.44 -3.41 14.33
CA LYS A 217 -15.29 -4.26 14.67
C LYS A 217 -14.14 -3.50 15.31
N THR A 218 -14.18 -2.18 15.36
CA THR A 218 -13.15 -1.38 16.02
C THR A 218 -13.78 -0.33 16.93
N ASP A 219 -12.97 0.23 17.82
CA ASP A 219 -13.36 1.30 18.73
C ASP A 219 -13.09 2.70 18.14
N PHE A 220 -12.82 2.80 16.84
CA PHE A 220 -12.38 4.05 16.19
C PHE A 220 -13.43 5.15 16.32
N PHE A 221 -14.71 4.82 16.13
CA PHE A 221 -15.79 5.80 16.30
C PHE A 221 -16.03 6.19 17.76
N GLU A 222 -15.76 5.30 18.70
CA GLU A 222 -15.92 5.57 20.14
C GLU A 222 -14.79 6.47 20.65
N LYS A 223 -13.55 6.19 20.25
CA LYS A 223 -12.35 6.91 20.72
C LYS A 223 -12.03 8.15 19.89
N HIS A 224 -12.32 8.13 18.59
CA HIS A 224 -11.86 9.10 17.60
C HIS A 224 -12.95 9.49 16.60
N PHE A 225 -14.17 9.74 17.09
CA PHE A 225 -15.35 10.01 16.23
C PHE A 225 -15.08 11.04 15.12
N ALA A 226 -14.57 12.22 15.49
CA ALA A 226 -14.41 13.33 14.56
C ALA A 226 -13.40 13.04 13.45
N SER A 227 -12.22 12.51 13.78
CA SER A 227 -11.18 12.20 12.79
C SER A 227 -11.55 10.98 11.95
N THR A 228 -12.18 9.95 12.55
CA THR A 228 -12.68 8.77 11.83
C THR A 228 -13.70 9.17 10.79
N LEU A 229 -14.71 9.96 11.18
CA LEU A 229 -15.75 10.43 10.26
C LEU A 229 -15.16 11.32 9.16
N LEU A 230 -14.28 12.27 9.52
CA LEU A 230 -13.63 13.16 8.56
C LEU A 230 -12.83 12.36 7.52
N LEU A 231 -12.01 11.41 7.95
CA LEU A 231 -11.16 10.62 7.06
C LEU A 231 -11.98 9.69 6.16
N LEU A 232 -13.07 9.11 6.65
CA LEU A 232 -14.00 8.36 5.81
C LEU A 232 -14.65 9.25 4.73
N ILE A 233 -15.08 10.47 5.09
CA ILE A 233 -15.60 11.44 4.12
C ILE A 233 -14.53 11.80 3.08
N VAL A 234 -13.29 12.03 3.51
CA VAL A 234 -12.16 12.33 2.62
C VAL A 234 -11.88 11.16 1.67
N ILE A 235 -11.87 9.91 2.15
CA ILE A 235 -11.72 8.71 1.32
C ILE A 235 -12.81 8.64 0.25
N VAL A 236 -14.07 8.83 0.62
CA VAL A 236 -15.20 8.82 -0.32
C VAL A 236 -15.09 9.95 -1.33
N ALA A 237 -14.77 11.17 -0.88
CA ALA A 237 -14.61 12.34 -1.74
C ALA A 237 -13.47 12.16 -2.75
N LEU A 238 -12.30 11.69 -2.32
CA LEU A 238 -11.16 11.43 -3.20
C LEU A 238 -11.45 10.30 -4.19
N THR A 239 -12.11 9.23 -3.75
CA THR A 239 -12.55 8.14 -4.63
C THR A 239 -13.52 8.65 -5.69
N LEU A 240 -14.45 9.53 -5.32
CA LEU A 240 -15.39 10.16 -6.26
C LEU A 240 -14.67 11.08 -7.26
N ILE A 241 -13.73 11.90 -6.80
CA ILE A 241 -12.91 12.75 -7.68
C ILE A 241 -12.13 11.88 -8.67
N ALA A 242 -11.56 10.77 -8.21
CA ALA A 242 -10.82 9.85 -9.08
C ALA A 242 -11.73 9.25 -10.15
N ASN A 243 -12.89 8.72 -9.75
CA ASN A 243 -13.87 8.14 -10.66
C ASN A 243 -14.38 9.14 -11.71
N ILE A 244 -14.83 10.33 -11.28
CA ILE A 244 -15.27 11.40 -12.19
C ILE A 244 -14.15 11.79 -13.17
N SER A 245 -12.92 11.81 -12.70
CA SER A 245 -11.76 12.15 -13.54
C SER A 245 -11.49 11.10 -14.60
N VAL A 246 -11.70 9.81 -14.32
CA VAL A 246 -11.64 8.73 -15.32
C VAL A 246 -12.67 8.95 -16.44
N PHE A 247 -13.93 9.21 -16.07
CA PHE A 247 -14.99 9.51 -17.04
C PHE A 247 -14.68 10.75 -17.89
N LYS A 248 -14.12 11.79 -17.27
CA LYS A 248 -13.71 13.02 -17.97
C LYS A 248 -12.37 12.92 -18.70
N GLY A 249 -11.68 11.78 -18.65
CA GLY A 249 -10.36 11.59 -19.27
C GLY A 249 -9.24 12.40 -18.64
N LYS A 250 -9.41 12.88 -17.40
CA LYS A 250 -8.41 13.65 -16.64
C LYS A 250 -7.49 12.71 -15.85
N GLU A 251 -6.63 11.99 -16.55
CA GLU A 251 -5.82 10.89 -15.98
C GLU A 251 -4.92 11.30 -14.82
N MET A 252 -4.28 12.48 -14.88
CA MET A 252 -3.42 12.94 -13.79
C MET A 252 -4.22 13.15 -12.50
N VAL A 253 -5.42 13.73 -12.60
CA VAL A 253 -6.29 13.94 -11.44
C VAL A 253 -6.82 12.61 -10.92
N ALA A 254 -7.16 11.66 -11.81
CA ALA A 254 -7.57 10.32 -11.43
C ALA A 254 -6.46 9.60 -10.63
N PHE A 255 -5.23 9.63 -11.14
CA PHE A 255 -4.06 9.05 -10.50
C PHE A 255 -3.81 9.66 -9.11
N ILE A 256 -3.68 10.98 -9.02
CA ILE A 256 -3.41 11.68 -7.75
C ILE A 256 -4.53 11.42 -6.74
N ALA A 257 -5.80 11.54 -7.14
CA ALA A 257 -6.93 11.33 -6.23
C ALA A 257 -7.00 9.88 -5.72
N SER A 258 -6.74 8.89 -6.59
CA SER A 258 -6.67 7.48 -6.15
C SER A 258 -5.50 7.20 -5.20
N GLY A 259 -4.33 7.79 -5.42
CA GLY A 259 -3.20 7.67 -4.49
C GLY A 259 -3.47 8.37 -3.15
N LEU A 260 -4.05 9.57 -3.18
CA LEU A 260 -4.46 10.29 -1.96
C LEU A 260 -5.56 9.54 -1.18
N THR A 261 -6.38 8.73 -1.85
CA THR A 261 -7.34 7.85 -1.18
C THR A 261 -6.61 6.82 -0.29
N MET A 262 -5.50 6.25 -0.77
CA MET A 262 -4.67 5.34 0.02
C MET A 262 -3.96 6.07 1.17
N VAL A 263 -3.46 7.29 0.92
CA VAL A 263 -2.88 8.13 1.98
C VAL A 263 -3.90 8.41 3.08
N ALA A 264 -5.15 8.73 2.72
CA ALA A 264 -6.23 8.95 3.68
C ALA A 264 -6.62 7.66 4.42
N LEU A 265 -6.58 6.50 3.76
CA LEU A 265 -6.78 5.19 4.39
C LEU A 265 -5.69 4.89 5.44
N VAL A 266 -4.42 5.12 5.12
CA VAL A 266 -3.33 4.98 6.12
C VAL A 266 -3.53 5.99 7.26
N GLY A 267 -3.90 7.22 6.94
CA GLY A 267 -4.25 8.24 7.94
C GLY A 267 -5.40 7.81 8.86
N LEU A 268 -6.43 7.14 8.33
CA LEU A 268 -7.54 6.58 9.11
C LEU A 268 -7.06 5.52 10.10
N LEU A 269 -6.23 4.58 9.65
CA LEU A 269 -5.69 3.52 10.50
C LEU A 269 -4.83 4.08 11.63
N PHE A 270 -3.91 4.99 11.32
CA PHE A 270 -3.05 5.62 12.33
C PHE A 270 -3.85 6.55 13.25
N SER A 271 -4.83 7.29 12.74
CA SER A 271 -5.68 8.12 13.61
C SER A 271 -6.49 7.27 14.59
N GLY A 272 -6.99 6.11 14.18
CA GLY A 272 -7.80 5.27 15.06
C GLY A 272 -6.97 4.43 16.04
N LEU A 273 -5.74 4.07 15.66
CA LEU A 273 -4.80 3.40 16.55
C LEU A 273 -4.34 4.33 17.68
N PHE A 274 -4.07 5.60 17.39
CA PHE A 274 -3.55 6.57 18.36
C PHE A 274 -4.30 6.55 19.72
N PRO A 275 -3.63 6.56 20.88
CA PRO A 275 -2.17 6.58 21.11
C PRO A 275 -1.54 5.17 21.17
N ARG A 276 -2.24 4.16 20.68
CA ARG A 276 -1.79 2.76 20.61
C ARG A 276 -1.06 2.51 19.30
N VAL A 277 -0.21 1.49 19.31
CA VAL A 277 0.43 0.94 18.11
C VAL A 277 -0.08 -0.47 17.80
N LEU A 278 -0.53 -1.22 18.82
CA LEU A 278 -1.25 -2.48 18.71
C LEU A 278 -2.38 -2.51 19.75
N ILE A 279 -3.51 -3.14 19.39
CA ILE A 279 -4.69 -3.28 20.26
C ILE A 279 -4.76 -4.73 20.73
N SER A 280 -4.89 -4.94 22.05
CA SER A 280 -5.13 -6.25 22.64
C SER A 280 -6.63 -6.57 22.65
N SER A 281 -6.99 -7.76 22.20
CA SER A 281 -8.35 -8.30 22.35
C SER A 281 -8.57 -9.03 23.69
N ILE A 282 -7.51 -9.23 24.48
CA ILE A 282 -7.58 -9.90 25.79
C ILE A 282 -7.99 -8.90 26.87
N ASP A 283 -7.24 -7.81 27.01
CA ASP A 283 -7.49 -6.75 27.97
C ASP A 283 -6.93 -5.42 27.43
N PRO A 284 -7.69 -4.31 27.45
CA PRO A 284 -7.20 -3.00 27.00
C PRO A 284 -5.97 -2.48 27.75
N SER A 285 -5.68 -3.00 28.96
CA SER A 285 -4.45 -2.68 29.70
C SER A 285 -3.19 -3.30 29.08
N TYR A 286 -3.35 -4.26 28.16
CA TYR A 286 -2.26 -4.87 27.38
C TYR A 286 -2.11 -4.22 25.99
N ASP A 287 -2.85 -3.14 25.70
CA ASP A 287 -2.64 -2.36 24.49
C ASP A 287 -1.20 -1.84 24.47
N LEU A 288 -0.50 -2.06 23.36
CA LEU A 288 0.86 -1.56 23.23
C LEU A 288 0.81 -0.07 22.87
N LEU A 289 1.29 0.79 23.76
CA LEU A 289 1.21 2.25 23.61
C LEU A 289 2.45 2.84 22.95
N ILE A 290 2.28 3.96 22.23
CA ILE A 290 3.40 4.75 21.67
C ILE A 290 4.43 5.11 22.74
N ALA A 291 3.97 5.41 23.96
CA ALA A 291 4.84 5.84 25.06
C ALA A 291 5.76 4.73 25.57
N GLU A 292 5.32 3.47 25.47
CA GLU A 292 5.99 2.29 26.03
C GLU A 292 6.76 1.53 24.96
N ALA A 293 6.26 1.55 23.71
CA ALA A 293 6.85 0.82 22.61
C ALA A 293 8.07 1.50 21.98
N SER A 294 8.29 2.78 22.28
CA SER A 294 9.30 3.60 21.62
C SER A 294 10.71 3.38 22.17
N SER A 295 11.71 3.62 21.32
CA SER A 295 13.11 3.75 21.72
C SER A 295 13.37 4.90 22.69
N SER A 296 14.57 4.87 23.30
CA SER A 296 15.02 5.93 24.21
C SER A 296 14.99 7.32 23.56
N HIS A 297 14.84 8.37 24.38
CA HIS A 297 14.84 9.76 23.91
C HIS A 297 16.10 10.09 23.09
N TYR A 298 17.27 9.60 23.52
CA TYR A 298 18.53 9.81 22.81
C TYR A 298 18.49 9.20 21.40
N THR A 299 18.04 7.94 21.28
CA THR A 299 17.90 7.24 19.99
C THR A 299 16.98 8.01 19.05
N LEU A 300 15.78 8.39 19.52
CA LEU A 300 14.82 9.14 18.71
C LEU A 300 15.40 10.49 18.26
N LYS A 301 16.15 11.18 19.12
CA LYS A 301 16.78 12.46 18.80
C LYS A 301 17.83 12.30 17.68
N ILE A 302 18.72 11.31 17.80
CA ILE A 302 19.75 11.04 16.78
C ILE A 302 19.12 10.67 15.44
N MET A 303 18.15 9.75 15.44
CA MET A 303 17.45 9.38 14.21
C MET A 303 16.76 10.60 13.58
N SER A 304 16.18 11.49 14.38
CA SER A 304 15.52 12.71 13.86
C SER A 304 16.49 13.60 13.09
N TYR A 305 17.72 13.78 13.60
CA TYR A 305 18.74 14.54 12.88
C TYR A 305 19.14 13.85 11.58
N LEU A 306 19.30 12.52 11.57
CA LEU A 306 19.62 11.77 10.36
C LEU A 306 18.50 11.85 9.32
N SER A 307 17.25 11.73 9.74
CA SER A 307 16.10 11.86 8.84
C SER A 307 15.99 13.26 8.26
N LEU A 308 16.17 14.31 9.06
CA LEU A 308 16.13 15.69 8.58
C LEU A 308 17.23 16.00 7.56
N THR A 309 18.39 15.37 7.67
CA THR A 309 19.48 15.57 6.71
C THR A 309 19.31 14.70 5.46
N ILE A 310 18.93 13.43 5.59
CA ILE A 310 18.92 12.49 4.44
C ILE A 310 17.61 12.57 3.64
N LEU A 311 16.46 12.68 4.31
CA LEU A 311 15.14 12.62 3.66
C LEU A 311 14.95 13.66 2.54
N PRO A 312 15.39 14.92 2.68
CA PRO A 312 15.26 15.89 1.58
C PRO A 312 15.99 15.46 0.30
N PHE A 313 17.17 14.84 0.41
CA PHE A 313 17.90 14.33 -0.75
C PHE A 313 17.19 13.15 -1.39
N VAL A 314 16.66 12.23 -0.57
CA VAL A 314 15.86 11.10 -1.06
C VAL A 314 14.64 11.60 -1.82
N LEU A 315 13.86 12.53 -1.24
CA LEU A 315 12.68 13.10 -1.89
C LEU A 315 13.02 13.87 -3.17
N ALA A 316 14.11 14.65 -3.17
CA ALA A 316 14.57 15.36 -4.35
C ALA A 316 14.98 14.42 -5.48
N TYR A 317 15.72 13.35 -5.16
CA TYR A 317 16.10 12.32 -6.12
C TYR A 317 14.88 11.57 -6.65
N THR A 318 13.95 11.16 -5.79
CA THR A 318 12.69 10.53 -6.21
C THR A 318 11.92 11.45 -7.15
N ALA A 319 11.72 12.73 -6.79
CA ALA A 319 11.03 13.69 -7.63
C ALA A 319 11.73 13.89 -8.99
N TRP A 320 13.06 13.95 -9.00
CA TRP A 320 13.86 14.00 -10.22
C TRP A 320 13.61 12.78 -11.09
N THR A 321 13.66 11.57 -10.54
CA THR A 321 13.45 10.32 -11.29
C THR A 321 12.07 10.32 -11.97
N TYR A 322 11.01 10.65 -11.23
CA TYR A 322 9.66 10.77 -11.82
C TYR A 322 9.57 11.86 -12.88
N TYR A 323 10.29 12.98 -12.71
CA TYR A 323 10.34 14.03 -13.72
C TYR A 323 11.03 13.57 -15.00
N ILE A 324 12.15 12.84 -14.91
CA ILE A 324 12.87 12.31 -16.07
C ILE A 324 12.01 11.32 -16.84
N PHE A 325 11.40 10.36 -16.14
CA PHE A 325 10.59 9.31 -16.76
C PHE A 325 9.12 9.70 -16.96
N ARG A 326 8.77 10.99 -17.02
CA ARG A 326 7.36 11.44 -17.11
C ARG A 326 6.65 11.16 -18.43
N LYS A 327 7.40 10.95 -19.52
CA LYS A 327 6.81 10.76 -20.86
C LYS A 327 5.94 9.51 -20.93
N ARG A 328 4.97 9.51 -21.85
CA ARG A 328 4.15 8.32 -22.12
C ARG A 328 4.94 7.33 -22.96
N ILE A 329 4.64 6.06 -22.78
CA ILE A 329 5.24 4.93 -23.51
C ILE A 329 4.32 4.58 -24.67
N SER A 330 4.86 4.68 -25.89
CA SER A 330 4.18 4.26 -27.12
C SER A 330 4.58 2.85 -27.54
N HIS A 331 3.68 2.13 -28.21
CA HIS A 331 4.00 0.84 -28.83
C HIS A 331 5.19 0.90 -29.80
N THR A 332 5.38 2.02 -30.50
CA THR A 332 6.43 2.18 -31.52
C THR A 332 7.83 2.41 -30.94
N GLU A 333 7.94 2.78 -29.67
CA GLU A 333 9.24 3.08 -29.03
C GLU A 333 9.91 1.83 -28.45
N LEU A 334 9.23 0.68 -28.40
CA LEU A 334 9.75 -0.57 -27.83
C LEU A 334 10.82 -1.26 -28.71
N THR A 335 11.10 -0.75 -29.91
CA THR A 335 12.14 -1.26 -30.80
C THR A 335 13.54 -0.68 -30.54
N GLU A 336 13.68 0.36 -29.73
CA GLU A 336 14.99 0.90 -29.35
C GLU A 336 15.28 0.53 -27.90
N GLY A 337 16.25 -0.39 -27.73
CA GLY A 337 16.57 -1.04 -26.47
C GLY A 337 17.02 -0.09 -25.36
N TYR A 338 16.76 -0.53 -24.14
CA TYR A 338 17.51 -0.17 -22.94
C TYR A 338 18.48 -1.28 -22.59
#